data_AF-A0A536RP17-F1
#
_entry.id   AF-A0A536RP17-F1
#
_cell.length_a   1.000
_cell.length_b   1.000
_cell.length_c   1.000
_cell.angle_alpha   90.00
_cell.angle_beta   90.00
_cell.angle_gamma   90.00
#
_symmetry.space_group_name_H-M   'P 1'
#
loop_
_entity.id
_entity.type
_entity.pdbx_description
1 polymer ?
#
loop_
_entity_poly.entity_id
_entity_poly.type
_entity_poly.pdbx_seq_one_letter_code
_entity_poly.pdbx_strand_id
1 'polypeptide(L)' 'MSQAPSLDDLLADLESTIGNLADGKAPLDELVAAHQRALRLLTEAQARLAALRARADETAQLLSE' A
#
# COMPACT_ATOMS: atom_id res chain seq x y z
N MET A 1 14.99 -7.25 15.84
CA MET A 1 13.66 -6.61 15.70
C MET A 1 13.39 -6.51 14.21
N SER A 2 12.27 -7.04 13.73
CA SER A 2 11.96 -7.06 12.30
C SER A 2 11.71 -5.64 11.81
N GLN A 3 12.50 -5.19 10.83
CA GLN A 3 12.31 -3.88 10.18
C GLN A 3 10.92 -3.86 9.52
N ALA A 4 10.19 -2.76 9.65
CA ALA A 4 8.91 -2.60 8.96
C ALA A 4 9.13 -2.68 7.43
N PRO A 5 8.23 -3.34 6.68
CA PRO A 5 8.36 -3.47 5.23
C PRO A 5 8.41 -2.10 4.57
N SER A 6 9.19 -1.96 3.49
CA SER A 6 9.29 -0.71 2.74
C SER A 6 7.97 -0.37 2.03
N LEU A 7 7.85 0.84 1.47
CA LEU A 7 6.69 1.18 0.64
C LEU A 7 6.62 0.29 -0.60
N ASP A 8 7.76 -0.01 -1.22
CA ASP A 8 7.83 -0.87 -2.41
C ASP A 8 7.39 -2.30 -2.09
N ASP A 9 7.82 -2.85 -0.95
CA ASP A 9 7.35 -4.17 -0.50
C ASP A 9 5.83 -4.20 -0.32
N LEU A 10 5.27 -3.13 0.25
CA LEU A 10 3.84 -3.01 0.49
C LEU A 10 3.04 -2.87 -0.83
N LEU A 11 3.58 -2.14 -1.80
CA LEU A 11 2.96 -2.00 -3.12
C LEU A 11 3.03 -3.32 -3.92
N ALA A 12 4.14 -4.06 -3.84
CA ALA A 12 4.27 -5.37 -4.46
C ALA A 12 3.26 -6.38 -3.88
N ASP A 13 3.06 -6.35 -2.56
CA ASP A 13 2.05 -7.17 -1.87
C ASP A 13 0.62 -6.82 -2.31
N LEU A 14 0.33 -5.53 -2.51
CA LEU A 14 -0.95 -5.06 -3.01
C LEU A 14 -1.18 -5.55 -4.45
N GLU A 15 -0.19 -5.39 -5.32
CA GLU A 15 -0.25 -5.84 -6.72
C GLU A 15 -0.50 -7.35 -6.82
N SER A 16 0.23 -8.15 -6.06
CA SER A 16 0.03 -9.60 -5.97
C SER A 16 -1.39 -9.96 -5.51
N THR A 17 -1.90 -9.27 -4.49
CA THR A 17 -3.25 -9.51 -3.98
C THR A 17 -4.33 -9.14 -5.00
N ILE A 18 -4.13 -8.05 -5.75
CA ILE A 18 -5.03 -7.66 -6.85
C ILE A 18 -4.97 -8.68 -8.00
N GLY A 19 -3.79 -9.21 -8.31
CA GLY A 19 -3.64 -10.28 -9.31
C GLY A 19 -4.47 -11.52 -8.98
N ASN A 20 -4.44 -11.95 -7.71
CA ASN A 20 -5.25 -13.09 -7.24
C ASN A 20 -6.76 -12.82 -7.34
N LEU A 21 -7.19 -11.59 -7.04
CA LEU A 21 -8.59 -11.17 -7.20
C LEU A 21 -9.01 -11.16 -8.67
N ALA A 22 -8.13 -10.67 -9.56
CA ALA A 22 -8.39 -10.53 -10.98
C ALA A 22 -8.47 -11.89 -11.70
N ASP A 23 -7.71 -12.90 -11.25
CA ASP A 23 -7.81 -14.25 -11.80
C ASP A 23 -9.18 -14.88 -11.52
N GLY A 24 -9.77 -14.60 -10.35
CA GLY A 24 -11.17 -14.94 -10.04
C GLY A 24 -11.48 -16.44 -9.98
N LYS A 25 -10.46 -17.30 -10.00
CA LYS A 25 -10.59 -18.77 -9.97
C LYS A 25 -10.62 -19.36 -8.57
N ALA A 26 -10.26 -18.57 -7.56
CA ALA A 26 -10.27 -19.01 -6.17
C ALA A 26 -11.71 -19.11 -5.61
N PRO A 27 -11.93 -19.93 -4.57
CA PRO A 27 -13.19 -19.95 -3.83
C PRO A 27 -13.59 -18.55 -3.33
N LEU A 28 -14.89 -18.31 -3.20
CA LEU A 28 -15.43 -17.00 -2.80
C LEU A 28 -14.82 -16.49 -1.48
N ASP A 29 -14.63 -17.36 -0.49
CA ASP A 29 -14.05 -16.98 0.79
C ASP A 29 -12.60 -16.50 0.66
N GLU A 30 -11.82 -17.14 -0.22
CA GLU A 30 -10.45 -16.72 -0.52
C GLU A 30 -10.41 -15.39 -1.26
N LEU A 31 -11.34 -15.18 -2.21
CA LEU A 31 -11.48 -13.89 -2.90
C LEU A 31 -11.91 -12.78 -1.93
N VAL A 32 -12.82 -13.05 -1.00
CA VAL A 32 -13.20 -12.09 0.04
C VAL A 32 -12.01 -11.76 0.94
N ALA A 33 -11.24 -12.76 1.36
CA ALA A 33 -10.04 -12.56 2.18
C ALA A 33 -8.98 -11.74 1.44
N ALA A 34 -8.76 -12.02 0.15
CA ALA A 34 -7.87 -11.25 -0.71
C ALA A 34 -8.35 -9.80 -0.86
N HIS A 35 -9.65 -9.58 -1.05
CA HIS A 35 -10.22 -8.23 -1.16
C HIS A 35 -10.01 -7.42 0.12
N GLN A 36 -10.29 -8.02 1.27
CA GLN A 36 -10.05 -7.38 2.57
C GLN A 36 -8.56 -7.08 2.79
N ARG A 37 -7.65 -7.97 2.35
CA ARG A 37 -6.21 -7.71 2.40
C ARG A 37 -5.82 -6.54 1.51
N ALA A 38 -6.32 -6.48 0.27
CA ALA A 38 -6.05 -5.39 -0.66
C ALA A 38 -6.50 -4.04 -0.09
N LEU A 39 -7.68 -3.96 0.54
CA LEU A 39 -8.17 -2.73 1.18
C LEU A 39 -7.24 -2.25 2.31
N ARG A 40 -6.73 -3.17 3.14
CA ARG A 40 -5.78 -2.82 4.21
C ARG A 40 -4.46 -2.29 3.65
N LEU A 41 -3.90 -2.99 2.67
CA LEU A 41 -2.65 -2.59 2.01
C LEU A 41 -2.79 -1.25 1.30
N LEU A 42 -3.91 -1.02 0.59
CA LEU A 42 -4.18 0.24 -0.07
C LEU A 42 -4.25 1.40 0.92
N THR A 43 -4.97 1.22 2.03
CA THR A 43 -5.09 2.23 3.08
C THR A 43 -3.72 2.59 3.65
N GLU A 44 -2.87 1.59 3.90
CA GLU A 44 -1.52 1.80 4.41
C GLU A 44 -0.62 2.51 3.39
N ALA A 45 -0.70 2.13 2.11
CA ALA A 45 0.04 2.79 1.04
C ALA A 45 -0.33 4.27 0.94
N GLN A 46 -1.64 4.59 0.98
CA GLN A 46 -2.15 5.96 0.94
C GLN A 46 -1.64 6.78 2.12
N ALA A 47 -1.64 6.23 3.34
CA ALA A 47 -1.12 6.92 4.53
C ALA A 47 0.38 7.23 4.39
N ARG A 48 1.18 6.27 3.92
CA ARG A 48 2.62 6.44 3.72
C ARG A 48 2.92 7.48 2.63
N LEU A 49 2.17 7.46 1.53
CA LEU A 49 2.30 8.45 0.46
C LEU A 49 1.92 9.86 0.93
N ALA A 50 0.85 10.00 1.71
CA ALA A 50 0.46 11.28 2.31
C ALA A 50 1.56 11.82 3.22
N ALA A 51 2.18 10.97 4.04
CA ALA A 51 3.30 11.36 4.90
C ALA A 51 4.55 11.79 4.10
N LEU A 52 4.88 11.07 3.03
CA LEU A 52 5.98 11.44 2.13
C LEU A 52 5.71 12.78 1.44
N ARG A 53 4.47 13.00 0.99
CA ARG A 53 4.05 14.26 0.39
C ARG A 53 4.19 15.43 1.36
N ALA A 54 3.69 15.29 2.59
CA ALA A 54 3.81 16.32 3.61
C ALA A 54 5.28 16.71 3.88
N ARG A 55 6.18 15.71 4.00
CA ARG A 55 7.62 15.96 4.17
C ARG A 55 8.25 16.67 2.97
N ALA A 56 7.84 16.30 1.75
CA ALA A 56 8.33 16.96 0.54
C ALA A 56 7.87 18.42 0.49
N ASP A 57 6.61 18.69 0.85
CA ASP A 57 6.05 20.03 0.89
C ASP A 57 6.75 20.90 1.98
N GLU A 58 6.98 20.34 3.18
CA GLU A 58 7.77 20.99 4.25
C GLU A 58 9.19 21.32 3.79
N THR A 59 9.86 20.36 3.13
CA THR A 59 11.22 20.56 2.61
C THR A 59 11.25 21.66 1.54
N ALA A 60 10.26 21.69 0.65
CA ALA A 60 10.15 22.71 -0.38
C ALA A 60 9.97 24.12 0.23
N GLN A 61 9.17 24.24 1.29
CA GLN A 61 9.00 25.50 2.02
C GLN A 61 10.33 25.96 2.64
N LEU A 62 11.03 25.08 3.34
CA LEU A 62 12.32 25.41 3.97
C LEU A 62 13.41 25.82 2.96
N LEU A 63 13.37 25.30 1.74
CA LEU A 63 14.30 25.67 0.67
C LEU A 63 13.93 26.99 -0.05
N SER A 64 12.71 27.49 0.19
CA SER A 64 12.18 28.72 -0.40
C SER A 64 12.34 29.94 0.51
N GLU A 65 12.73 29.73 1.77
CA GLU A 65 13.06 30.75 2.79
C GLU A 65 14.56 31.07 2.81
#